data_AF-A0A068VDY6-F1
#
_entry.id   AF-A0A068VDY6-F1
#
_cell.length_a   1.000
_cell.length_b   1.000
_cell.length_c   1.000
_cell.angle_alpha   90.00
_cell.angle_beta   90.00
_cell.angle_gamma   90.00
#
_symmetry.space_group_name_H-M   'P 1'
#
loop_
_entity.id
_entity.type
_entity.pdbx_description
1 polymer ?
#
loop_
_entity_poly.entity_id
_entity_poly.type
_entity_poly.pdbx_seq_one_letter_code
_entity_poly.pdbx_strand_id
1 'polypeptide(L)'
;MCYRFMNPLVYGDYPASMRILVRDRLPKFTPKQSKELIGSYDFLGLNYYTASYAAHVTTPPNKVNLSYSTDPQVNVTASRNGKLIGAQAASSWLHIYPKGIWDLLLYVKTKYKDPIIYITENGVDDVNNPTLPLKQALQDSFRIRYYYQHLQYVRKAIKNGVRVMAYYGWAIIDNFEWSSGYSVHFGINYVDYSTLKRFRKLSSYWFERFLRK
;
A
#
# COMPACT_ATOMS: atom_id res chain seq x y z
N MET A 1 -1.90 8.61 -4.18
CA MET A 1 -1.10 9.05 -3.02
C MET A 1 0.38 9.27 -3.36
N CYS A 2 1.05 8.34 -4.04
CA CYS A 2 2.46 8.46 -4.48
C CYS A 2 2.78 9.79 -5.22
N TYR A 3 1.87 10.28 -6.07
CA TYR A 3 2.12 11.44 -6.93
C TYR A 3 2.39 12.79 -6.22
N ARG A 4 1.78 13.04 -5.04
CA ARG A 4 1.97 14.29 -4.28
C ARG A 4 3.42 14.47 -3.82
N PHE A 5 4.05 13.37 -3.44
CA PHE A 5 5.40 13.35 -2.89
C PHE A 5 6.45 13.10 -3.97
N MET A 6 6.16 12.23 -4.94
CA MET A 6 7.11 11.92 -6.01
C MET A 6 7.34 13.07 -6.99
N ASN A 7 6.30 13.87 -7.29
CA ASN A 7 6.47 14.93 -8.29
C ASN A 7 7.46 16.02 -7.83
N PRO A 8 7.41 16.52 -6.58
CA PRO A 8 8.45 17.41 -6.05
C PRO A 8 9.85 16.80 -6.10
N LEU A 9 10.00 15.52 -5.76
CA LEU A 9 11.30 14.85 -5.72
C LEU A 9 11.92 14.64 -7.12
N VAL A 10 11.11 14.60 -8.18
CA VAL A 10 11.59 14.34 -9.55
C VAL A 10 11.63 15.60 -10.42
N TYR A 11 10.71 16.52 -10.18
CA TYR A 11 10.46 17.69 -11.02
C TYR A 11 10.47 19.02 -10.26
N GLY A 12 10.67 18.99 -8.93
CA GLY A 12 10.84 20.20 -8.11
C GLY A 12 9.57 20.98 -7.80
N ASP A 13 8.39 20.45 -8.15
CA ASP A 13 7.11 21.10 -7.86
C ASP A 13 5.98 20.06 -7.69
N TYR A 14 4.86 20.50 -7.13
CA TYR A 14 3.65 19.67 -7.01
C TYR A 14 3.09 19.27 -8.38
N PRO A 15 2.29 18.20 -8.46
CA PRO A 15 1.58 17.81 -9.67
C PRO A 15 0.66 18.93 -10.20
N ALA A 16 0.55 19.08 -11.52
CA ALA A 16 -0.31 20.10 -12.13
C ALA A 16 -1.77 20.05 -11.66
N SER A 17 -2.34 18.84 -11.53
CA SER A 17 -3.70 18.65 -11.01
C SER A 17 -3.86 19.22 -9.59
N MET A 18 -2.90 19.02 -8.70
CA MET A 18 -2.95 19.59 -7.35
C MET A 18 -2.90 21.11 -7.37
N ARG A 19 -2.00 21.71 -8.17
CA ARG A 19 -1.92 23.18 -8.29
C ARG A 19 -3.23 23.79 -8.79
N ILE A 20 -3.88 23.15 -9.76
CA ILE A 20 -5.14 23.62 -10.36
C ILE A 20 -6.31 23.48 -9.36
N LEU A 21 -6.38 22.37 -8.64
CA LEU A 21 -7.53 22.03 -7.79
C LEU A 21 -7.43 22.66 -6.39
N VAL A 22 -6.25 22.65 -5.77
CA VAL A 22 -6.02 23.14 -4.40
C VAL A 22 -5.73 24.64 -4.36
N ARG A 23 -5.10 25.17 -5.41
CA ARG A 23 -4.81 26.60 -5.63
C ARG A 23 -4.01 27.21 -4.47
N ASP A 24 -4.46 28.33 -3.92
CA ASP A 24 -3.71 29.14 -2.95
C ASP A 24 -3.53 28.46 -1.58
N ARG A 25 -4.29 27.39 -1.30
CA ARG A 25 -4.06 26.54 -0.12
C ARG A 25 -2.84 25.65 -0.25
N LEU A 26 -2.32 25.45 -1.47
CA LEU A 26 -1.13 24.65 -1.71
C LEU A 26 0.12 25.56 -1.62
N PRO A 27 1.01 25.33 -0.65
CA PRO A 27 2.27 26.08 -0.57
C PRO A 27 3.08 25.94 -1.85
N LYS A 28 3.92 26.94 -2.14
CA LYS A 28 4.81 26.94 -3.29
C LYS A 28 6.24 26.77 -2.81
N PHE A 29 7.01 25.92 -3.49
CA PHE A 29 8.45 25.85 -3.25
C PHE A 29 9.13 27.09 -3.84
N THR A 30 10.05 27.68 -3.08
CA THR A 30 11.01 28.64 -3.64
C THR A 30 11.93 27.95 -4.64
N PRO A 31 12.58 28.68 -5.58
CA PRO A 31 13.54 28.08 -6.51
C PRO A 31 14.67 27.31 -5.79
N LYS A 32 15.11 27.79 -4.63
CA LYS A 32 16.10 27.10 -3.79
C LYS A 32 15.58 25.76 -3.28
N GLN A 33 14.41 25.73 -2.65
CA GLN A 33 13.79 24.50 -2.14
C GLN A 33 13.49 23.50 -3.26
N SER A 34 13.01 23.99 -4.40
CA SER A 34 12.76 23.16 -5.60
C SER A 34 14.03 22.43 -6.05
N LYS A 35 15.16 23.15 -6.10
CA LYS A 35 16.46 22.57 -6.44
C LYS A 35 16.95 21.57 -5.40
N GLU A 36 16.71 21.84 -4.11
CA GLU A 36 17.09 20.93 -3.01
C GLU A 36 16.27 19.64 -2.99
N LEU A 37 15.01 19.67 -3.46
CA LEU A 37 14.14 18.49 -3.52
C LEU A 37 14.42 17.56 -4.70
N ILE A 38 14.82 18.12 -5.85
CA ILE A 38 15.05 17.31 -7.06
C ILE A 38 16.19 16.33 -6.80
N GLY A 39 15.88 15.03 -6.90
CA GLY A 39 16.85 13.96 -6.72
C GLY A 39 17.30 13.77 -5.28
N SER A 40 16.57 14.29 -4.29
CA SER A 40 16.92 14.16 -2.86
C SER A 40 16.61 12.76 -2.28
N TYR A 41 16.83 11.70 -3.07
CA TYR A 41 16.62 10.30 -2.69
C TYR A 41 17.48 9.37 -3.56
N ASP A 42 18.04 8.33 -2.96
CA ASP A 42 18.81 7.30 -3.69
C ASP A 42 17.93 6.12 -4.14
N PHE A 43 16.85 5.87 -3.39
CA PHE A 43 15.87 4.82 -3.67
C PHE A 43 14.48 5.23 -3.21
N LEU A 44 13.46 4.54 -3.71
CA LEU A 44 12.06 4.75 -3.37
C LEU A 44 11.52 3.53 -2.60
N GLY A 45 11.08 3.76 -1.36
CA GLY A 45 10.23 2.82 -0.63
C GLY A 45 8.77 2.91 -1.12
N LEU A 46 8.17 1.76 -1.46
CA LEU A 46 6.77 1.67 -1.85
C LEU A 46 6.01 0.71 -0.93
N ASN A 47 4.93 1.21 -0.36
CA ASN A 47 3.96 0.42 0.40
C ASN A 47 2.73 0.18 -0.48
N TYR A 48 2.31 -1.09 -0.62
CA TYR A 48 1.14 -1.47 -1.41
C TYR A 48 0.30 -2.51 -0.67
N TYR A 49 -1.01 -2.31 -0.63
CA TYR A 49 -1.95 -3.22 0.05
C TYR A 49 -3.19 -3.58 -0.79
N THR A 50 -3.75 -2.58 -1.47
CA THR A 50 -5.08 -2.65 -2.10
C THR A 50 -5.16 -1.76 -3.34
N ALA A 51 -6.26 -1.87 -4.08
CA ALA A 51 -6.63 -0.98 -5.16
C ALA A 51 -8.11 -0.57 -5.04
N SER A 52 -8.51 0.45 -5.79
CA SER A 52 -9.89 0.91 -5.85
C SER A 52 -10.23 1.43 -7.24
N TYR A 53 -11.51 1.46 -7.57
CA TYR A 53 -12.01 2.19 -8.73
C TYR A 53 -12.09 3.68 -8.39
N ALA A 54 -11.87 4.50 -9.41
CA ALA A 54 -11.94 5.95 -9.33
C ALA A 54 -12.80 6.47 -10.49
N ALA A 55 -13.74 7.36 -10.21
CA ALA A 55 -14.57 8.04 -11.19
C ALA A 55 -14.66 9.54 -10.87
N HIS A 56 -14.81 10.37 -11.90
CA HIS A 56 -15.01 11.80 -11.72
C HIS A 56 -16.32 12.08 -10.97
N VAL A 57 -16.31 13.03 -10.02
CA VAL A 57 -17.52 13.44 -9.31
C VAL A 57 -18.38 14.33 -10.22
N THR A 58 -19.64 13.98 -10.43
CA THR A 58 -20.55 14.78 -11.27
C THR A 58 -21.14 15.99 -10.54
N THR A 59 -21.12 15.98 -9.21
CA THR A 59 -21.56 17.10 -8.38
C THR A 59 -20.52 18.23 -8.37
N PRO A 60 -20.94 19.50 -8.48
CA PRO A 60 -20.01 20.63 -8.40
C PRO A 60 -19.21 20.62 -7.09
N PRO A 61 -17.91 20.94 -7.11
CA PRO A 61 -17.09 20.97 -5.91
C PRO A 61 -17.61 22.01 -4.91
N ASN A 62 -17.66 21.63 -3.63
CA ASN A 62 -18.03 22.55 -2.54
C ASN A 62 -17.01 23.69 -2.49
N LYS A 63 -17.48 24.94 -2.65
CA LYS A 63 -16.64 26.14 -2.65
C LYS A 63 -16.44 26.75 -1.27
N VAL A 64 -17.18 26.30 -0.26
CA VAL A 64 -17.19 26.85 1.10
C VAL A 64 -16.40 25.94 2.04
N ASN A 65 -16.75 24.65 2.11
CA ASN A 65 -16.07 23.68 2.97
C ASN A 65 -15.04 22.90 2.15
N LEU A 66 -13.91 23.54 1.89
CA LEU A 66 -12.77 22.94 1.19
C LEU A 66 -12.13 21.86 2.07
N SER A 67 -11.85 20.69 1.48
CA SER A 67 -11.25 19.56 2.20
C SER A 67 -10.26 18.81 1.31
N TYR A 68 -9.17 18.35 1.90
CA TYR A 68 -8.22 17.45 1.22
C TYR A 68 -8.91 16.23 0.59
N SER A 69 -9.97 15.70 1.22
CA SER A 69 -10.70 14.54 0.71
C SER A 69 -11.55 14.83 -0.53
N THR A 70 -12.00 16.07 -0.72
CA THR A 70 -12.86 16.48 -1.83
C THR A 70 -12.09 17.19 -2.95
N ASP A 71 -10.92 17.76 -2.63
CA ASP A 71 -10.03 18.44 -3.58
C ASP A 71 -9.73 17.64 -4.88
N PRO A 72 -9.52 16.31 -4.85
CA PRO A 72 -9.26 15.54 -6.07
C PRO A 72 -10.44 15.48 -7.04
N GLN A 73 -11.67 15.79 -6.60
CA GLN A 73 -12.91 15.67 -7.38
C GLN A 73 -13.13 14.26 -7.97
N VAL A 74 -12.78 13.25 -7.19
CA VAL A 74 -12.89 11.83 -7.56
C VAL A 74 -13.72 11.09 -6.52
N ASN A 75 -14.69 10.31 -6.98
CA ASN A 75 -15.35 9.29 -6.18
C ASN A 75 -14.54 8.00 -6.24
N VAL A 76 -14.19 7.46 -5.07
CA VAL A 76 -13.41 6.23 -4.94
C VAL A 76 -14.30 5.14 -4.37
N THR A 77 -14.31 3.97 -5.00
CA THR A 77 -15.13 2.84 -4.57
C THR A 77 -14.40 1.51 -4.77
N ALA A 78 -14.68 0.54 -3.92
CA ALA A 78 -14.22 -0.83 -4.10
C ALA A 78 -15.12 -1.64 -5.05
N SER A 79 -16.32 -1.15 -5.39
CA SER A 79 -17.32 -1.90 -6.16
C SER A 79 -17.66 -1.22 -7.48
N ARG A 80 -17.84 -2.03 -8.54
CA ARG A 80 -18.38 -1.59 -9.83
C ARG A 80 -19.47 -2.58 -10.25
N ASN A 81 -20.69 -2.07 -10.49
CA ASN A 81 -21.86 -2.88 -10.84
C ASN A 81 -22.14 -4.01 -9.83
N GLY A 82 -22.02 -3.70 -8.52
CA GLY A 82 -22.21 -4.67 -7.44
C GLY A 82 -21.06 -5.65 -7.22
N LYS A 83 -20.00 -5.62 -8.05
CA LYS A 83 -18.83 -6.50 -7.93
C LYS A 83 -17.64 -5.78 -7.30
N LEU A 84 -17.13 -6.32 -6.20
CA LEU A 84 -15.90 -5.84 -5.57
C LEU A 84 -14.68 -6.07 -6.46
N ILE A 85 -13.72 -5.15 -6.38
CA ILE A 85 -12.44 -5.21 -7.10
C ILE A 85 -11.59 -6.42 -6.72
N GLY A 86 -11.76 -6.90 -5.48
CA GLY A 86 -11.07 -8.05 -4.91
C GLY A 86 -11.77 -8.53 -3.65
N ALA A 87 -11.37 -9.69 -3.13
CA ALA A 87 -11.88 -10.20 -1.86
C ALA A 87 -11.49 -9.24 -0.73
N GLN A 88 -12.44 -8.92 0.16
CA GLN A 88 -12.17 -8.09 1.32
C GLN A 88 -11.43 -8.92 2.39
N ALA A 89 -10.42 -8.33 3.03
CA ALA A 89 -9.78 -8.89 4.21
C ALA A 89 -10.55 -8.49 5.49
N ALA A 90 -9.92 -8.61 6.66
CA ALA A 90 -10.54 -8.21 7.93
C ALA A 90 -10.83 -6.70 7.97
N SER A 91 -9.90 -5.89 7.47
CA SER A 91 -10.09 -4.45 7.29
C SER A 91 -10.99 -4.13 6.11
N SER A 92 -12.04 -3.32 6.34
CA SER A 92 -13.01 -2.92 5.32
C SER A 92 -12.40 -2.14 4.14
N TRP A 93 -11.25 -1.49 4.34
CA TRP A 93 -10.54 -0.76 3.29
C TRP A 93 -9.65 -1.66 2.41
N LEU A 94 -9.30 -2.87 2.88
CA LEU A 94 -8.34 -3.75 2.23
C LEU A 94 -9.04 -4.77 1.34
N HIS A 95 -8.94 -4.56 0.03
CA HIS A 95 -9.45 -5.45 -1.00
C HIS A 95 -8.26 -6.08 -1.76
N ILE A 96 -8.16 -7.40 -1.73
CA ILE A 96 -7.02 -8.14 -2.27
C ILE A 96 -7.01 -8.03 -3.79
N TYR A 97 -6.12 -7.19 -4.32
CA TYR A 97 -5.94 -6.97 -5.76
C TYR A 97 -4.46 -7.06 -6.16
N PRO A 98 -3.91 -8.27 -6.38
CA PRO A 98 -2.48 -8.46 -6.61
C PRO A 98 -1.94 -7.76 -7.87
N LYS A 99 -2.75 -7.63 -8.93
CA LYS A 99 -2.32 -6.98 -10.18
C LYS A 99 -1.93 -5.52 -9.97
N GLY A 100 -2.54 -4.83 -9.01
CA GLY A 100 -2.31 -3.39 -8.82
C GLY A 100 -0.87 -3.05 -8.38
N ILE A 101 -0.13 -3.97 -7.74
CA ILE A 101 1.28 -3.73 -7.43
C ILE A 101 2.12 -3.66 -8.70
N TRP A 102 1.81 -4.49 -9.71
CA TRP A 102 2.47 -4.45 -11.02
C TRP A 102 2.13 -3.17 -11.77
N ASP A 103 0.87 -2.76 -11.78
CA ASP A 103 0.44 -1.50 -12.41
C ASP A 103 1.13 -0.29 -11.74
N LEU A 104 1.22 -0.27 -10.41
CA LEU A 104 1.90 0.80 -9.65
C LEU A 104 3.40 0.85 -9.96
N LEU A 105 4.07 -0.30 -10.00
CA LEU A 105 5.50 -0.38 -10.31
C LEU A 105 5.80 0.12 -11.73
N LEU A 106 5.01 -0.27 -12.73
CA LEU A 106 5.14 0.23 -14.10
C LEU A 106 4.82 1.73 -14.21
N TYR A 107 3.81 2.19 -13.48
CA TYR A 107 3.46 3.61 -13.42
C TYR A 107 4.63 4.43 -12.85
N VAL A 108 5.20 4.01 -11.73
CA VAL A 108 6.33 4.70 -11.11
C VAL A 108 7.53 4.72 -12.04
N LYS A 109 7.86 3.59 -12.66
CA LYS A 109 8.93 3.51 -13.65
C LYS A 109 8.77 4.54 -14.76
N THR A 110 7.60 4.52 -15.41
CA THR A 110 7.31 5.40 -16.55
C THR A 110 7.24 6.87 -16.16
N LYS A 111 6.63 7.18 -15.01
CA LYS A 111 6.32 8.56 -14.62
C LYS A 111 7.46 9.28 -13.89
N TYR A 112 8.34 8.55 -13.21
CA TYR A 112 9.31 9.10 -12.26
C TYR A 112 10.76 8.67 -12.54
N LYS A 113 11.11 8.52 -13.82
CA LYS A 113 12.48 8.25 -14.29
C LYS A 113 13.08 6.94 -13.75
N ASP A 114 12.25 5.89 -13.65
CA ASP A 114 12.66 4.53 -13.27
C ASP A 114 13.60 4.43 -12.07
N PRO A 115 13.20 4.88 -10.86
CA PRO A 115 14.06 4.87 -9.69
C PRO A 115 14.37 3.45 -9.20
N ILE A 116 15.37 3.31 -8.33
CA ILE A 116 15.55 2.07 -7.57
C ILE A 116 14.38 1.94 -6.59
N ILE A 117 13.74 0.78 -6.54
CA ILE A 117 12.54 0.55 -5.72
C ILE A 117 12.79 -0.54 -4.68
N TYR A 118 12.35 -0.28 -3.45
CA TYR A 118 12.17 -1.27 -2.40
C TYR A 118 10.68 -1.35 -2.08
N ILE A 119 10.11 -2.55 -2.09
CA ILE A 119 8.74 -2.74 -1.59
C ILE A 119 8.86 -2.85 -0.08
N THR A 120 8.65 -1.72 0.60
CA THR A 120 8.88 -1.57 2.04
C THR A 120 7.75 -2.14 2.88
N GLU A 121 6.54 -2.23 2.32
CA GLU A 121 5.43 -2.95 2.93
C GLU A 121 4.50 -3.56 1.88
N ASN A 122 4.07 -4.80 2.13
CA ASN A 122 2.92 -5.43 1.50
C ASN A 122 2.41 -6.52 2.44
N GLY A 123 1.10 -6.59 2.68
CA GLY A 123 0.55 -7.49 3.71
C GLY A 123 -0.97 -7.59 3.68
N VAL A 124 -1.51 -8.52 4.46
CA VAL A 124 -2.95 -8.71 4.62
C VAL A 124 -3.29 -9.12 6.05
N ASP A 125 -4.39 -8.59 6.56
CA ASP A 125 -4.84 -8.82 7.91
C ASP A 125 -5.86 -9.96 8.05
N ASP A 126 -5.88 -10.55 9.24
CA ASP A 126 -6.95 -11.41 9.74
C ASP A 126 -7.66 -10.72 10.91
N VAL A 127 -8.87 -11.17 11.23
CA VAL A 127 -9.56 -10.75 12.45
C VAL A 127 -8.87 -11.39 13.65
N ASN A 128 -8.59 -10.61 14.69
CA ASN A 128 -8.20 -11.16 15.98
C ASN A 128 -9.44 -11.76 16.66
N ASN A 129 -9.62 -13.08 16.52
CA ASN A 129 -10.70 -13.80 17.18
C ASN A 129 -10.16 -14.53 18.42
N PRO A 130 -10.38 -14.02 19.64
CA PRO A 130 -9.88 -14.63 20.87
C PRO A 130 -10.56 -15.98 21.20
N THR A 131 -11.69 -16.29 20.57
CA THR A 131 -12.39 -17.57 20.76
C THR A 131 -11.82 -18.70 19.88
N LEU A 132 -10.98 -18.36 18.90
CA LEU A 132 -10.41 -19.33 17.98
C LEU A 132 -9.25 -20.09 18.65
N PRO A 133 -9.23 -21.43 18.63
CA PRO A 133 -8.11 -22.19 19.18
C PRO A 133 -6.80 -21.80 18.50
N LEU A 134 -5.70 -21.65 19.27
CA LEU A 134 -4.39 -21.24 18.75
C LEU A 134 -3.98 -22.04 17.50
N LYS A 135 -4.15 -23.37 17.52
CA LYS A 135 -3.81 -24.23 16.37
C LYS A 135 -4.50 -23.79 15.07
N GLN A 136 -5.74 -23.30 15.15
CA GLN A 136 -6.50 -22.78 14.01
C GLN A 136 -6.07 -21.35 13.66
N ALA A 137 -5.83 -20.47 14.65
CA ALA A 137 -5.33 -19.12 14.44
C ALA A 137 -3.97 -19.06 13.72
N LEU A 138 -3.17 -20.14 13.83
CA LEU A 138 -1.90 -20.29 13.11
C LEU A 138 -2.07 -20.74 11.64
N GLN A 139 -3.27 -21.16 11.21
CA GLN A 139 -3.53 -21.67 9.85
C GLN A 139 -3.90 -20.55 8.86
N ASP A 140 -2.97 -19.63 8.61
CA ASP A 140 -3.20 -18.45 7.78
C ASP A 140 -2.88 -18.63 6.28
N SER A 141 -3.38 -19.72 5.68
CA SER A 141 -3.12 -20.04 4.27
C SER A 141 -3.56 -18.95 3.27
N PHE A 142 -4.54 -18.12 3.64
CA PHE A 142 -4.95 -16.97 2.83
C PHE A 142 -3.83 -15.93 2.71
N ARG A 143 -3.05 -15.72 3.78
CA ARG A 143 -1.90 -14.80 3.81
C ARG A 143 -0.78 -15.31 2.91
N ILE A 144 -0.54 -16.63 2.89
CA ILE A 144 0.38 -17.25 1.91
C ILE A 144 -0.09 -16.96 0.47
N ARG A 145 -1.38 -17.15 0.18
CA ARG A 145 -1.95 -16.89 -1.15
C ARG A 145 -1.78 -15.43 -1.55
N TYR A 146 -2.03 -14.50 -0.64
CA TYR A 146 -1.82 -13.07 -0.84
C TYR A 146 -0.36 -12.79 -1.23
N TYR A 147 0.59 -13.23 -0.42
CA TYR A 147 2.02 -13.01 -0.65
C TYR A 147 2.49 -13.61 -1.98
N TYR A 148 2.13 -14.88 -2.23
CA TYR A 148 2.48 -15.56 -3.47
C TYR A 148 1.99 -14.80 -4.71
N GLN A 149 0.72 -14.38 -4.73
CA GLN A 149 0.16 -13.66 -5.86
C GLN A 149 0.81 -12.28 -6.07
N HIS A 150 1.07 -11.52 -5.00
CA HIS A 150 1.74 -10.23 -5.12
C HIS A 150 3.19 -10.38 -5.61
N LEU A 151 3.93 -11.35 -5.06
CA LEU A 151 5.31 -11.65 -5.48
C LEU A 151 5.39 -12.10 -6.95
N GLN A 152 4.39 -12.82 -7.46
CA GLN A 152 4.30 -13.13 -8.89
C GLN A 152 4.22 -11.86 -9.75
N TYR A 153 3.43 -10.87 -9.33
CA TYR A 153 3.31 -9.59 -10.02
C TYR A 153 4.56 -8.69 -9.86
N VAL A 154 5.23 -8.74 -8.72
CA VAL A 154 6.54 -8.10 -8.53
C VAL A 154 7.58 -8.71 -9.46
N ARG A 155 7.67 -10.05 -9.54
CA ARG A 155 8.54 -10.76 -10.50
C ARG A 155 8.21 -10.37 -11.94
N LYS A 156 6.92 -10.23 -12.27
CA LYS A 156 6.48 -9.74 -13.59
C LYS A 156 6.96 -8.31 -13.86
N ALA A 157 6.89 -7.41 -12.89
CA ALA A 157 7.41 -6.04 -13.01
C ALA A 157 8.92 -6.01 -13.24
N ILE A 158 9.67 -6.83 -12.49
CA ILE A 158 11.14 -6.98 -12.67
C ILE A 158 11.45 -7.49 -14.08
N LYS A 159 10.70 -8.49 -14.59
CA LYS A 159 10.81 -8.95 -15.98
C LYS A 159 10.46 -7.87 -17.02
N ASN A 160 9.69 -6.85 -16.64
CA ASN A 160 9.41 -5.67 -17.48
C ASN A 160 10.41 -4.52 -17.22
N GLY A 161 11.54 -4.83 -16.58
CA GLY A 161 12.66 -3.93 -16.36
C GLY A 161 12.44 -2.89 -15.25
N VAL A 162 11.48 -3.08 -14.35
CA VAL A 162 11.38 -2.24 -13.15
C VAL A 162 12.50 -2.63 -12.17
N ARG A 163 13.21 -1.64 -11.63
CA ARG A 163 14.37 -1.84 -10.74
C ARG A 163 13.99 -2.11 -9.29
N VAL A 164 13.31 -3.22 -9.02
CA VAL A 164 12.95 -3.65 -7.65
C VAL A 164 14.11 -4.42 -7.02
N MET A 165 14.60 -3.97 -5.86
CA MET A 165 15.76 -4.54 -5.17
C MET A 165 15.42 -5.43 -3.99
N ALA A 166 14.33 -5.13 -3.28
CA ALA A 166 13.88 -5.98 -2.18
C ALA A 166 12.36 -5.90 -1.97
N TYR A 167 11.88 -6.85 -1.18
CA TYR A 167 10.49 -6.98 -0.76
C TYR A 167 10.44 -7.28 0.74
N TYR A 168 9.67 -6.50 1.47
CA TYR A 168 9.44 -6.64 2.90
C TYR A 168 7.95 -6.86 3.16
N GLY A 169 7.62 -8.01 3.76
CA GLY A 169 6.25 -8.33 4.16
C GLY A 169 5.86 -7.59 5.44
N TRP A 170 4.67 -6.98 5.44
CA TRP A 170 4.08 -6.40 6.63
C TRP A 170 3.11 -7.42 7.26
N ALA A 171 3.33 -7.92 8.48
CA ALA A 171 4.41 -7.60 9.42
C ALA A 171 5.10 -8.86 9.94
N ILE A 172 6.23 -8.67 10.63
CA ILE A 172 6.94 -9.77 11.28
C ILE A 172 6.12 -10.39 12.42
N ILE A 173 5.39 -9.58 13.19
CA ILE A 173 4.55 -10.01 14.31
C ILE A 173 3.19 -9.31 14.25
N ASP A 174 2.17 -9.94 14.85
CA ASP A 174 0.93 -9.23 15.19
C ASP A 174 1.28 -8.09 16.16
N ASN A 175 0.74 -6.91 15.91
CA ASN A 175 1.12 -5.67 16.60
C ASN A 175 -0.09 -4.73 16.75
N PHE A 176 0.15 -3.51 17.26
CA PHE A 176 -0.87 -2.49 17.43
C PHE A 176 -1.15 -1.76 16.11
N GLU A 177 -2.32 -1.98 15.53
CA GLU A 177 -2.71 -1.46 14.21
C GLU A 177 -3.54 -0.17 14.34
N TRP A 178 -2.89 0.87 14.88
CA TRP A 178 -3.42 2.24 14.95
C TRP A 178 -4.82 2.30 15.58
N SER A 179 -5.81 2.88 14.88
CA SER A 179 -7.19 3.00 15.36
C SER A 179 -7.88 1.65 15.55
N SER A 180 -7.40 0.58 14.91
CA SER A 180 -7.92 -0.77 15.08
C SER A 180 -7.36 -1.45 16.33
N GLY A 181 -6.35 -0.87 16.99
CA GLY A 181 -5.68 -1.47 18.13
C GLY A 181 -5.20 -2.88 17.81
N TYR A 182 -5.54 -3.85 18.66
CA TYR A 182 -5.19 -5.27 18.47
C TYR A 182 -6.30 -6.11 17.82
N SER A 183 -7.31 -5.48 17.20
CA SER A 183 -8.47 -6.20 16.63
C SER A 183 -8.17 -6.90 15.30
N VAL A 184 -7.05 -6.57 14.66
CA VAL A 184 -6.62 -7.14 13.37
C VAL A 184 -5.15 -7.56 13.43
N HIS A 185 -4.80 -8.59 12.66
CA HIS A 185 -3.53 -9.28 12.72
C HIS A 185 -2.84 -9.31 11.36
N PHE A 186 -1.78 -8.51 11.15
CA PHE A 186 -0.96 -8.53 9.93
C PHE A 186 0.25 -9.48 10.00
N GLY A 187 0.63 -9.92 11.19
CA GLY A 187 1.86 -10.65 11.44
C GLY A 187 1.90 -12.01 10.79
N ILE A 188 3.06 -12.40 10.27
CA ILE A 188 3.36 -13.81 9.94
C ILE A 188 3.64 -14.65 11.20
N ASN A 189 3.84 -14.00 12.35
CA ASN A 189 3.90 -14.63 13.66
C ASN A 189 2.78 -14.08 14.55
N TYR A 190 2.03 -15.00 15.16
CA TYR A 190 0.99 -14.70 16.13
C TYR A 190 1.59 -14.21 17.45
N VAL A 191 0.95 -13.24 18.09
CA VAL A 191 1.29 -12.77 19.44
C VAL A 191 0.12 -13.06 20.37
N ASP A 192 0.37 -13.84 21.41
CA ASP A 192 -0.56 -13.95 22.53
C ASP A 192 -0.42 -12.68 23.38
N TYR A 193 -1.39 -11.78 23.35
CA TYR A 193 -1.30 -10.51 24.08
C TYR A 193 -1.34 -10.66 25.60
N SER A 194 -1.79 -11.79 26.13
CA SER A 194 -1.79 -12.04 27.58
C SER A 194 -0.41 -12.42 28.11
N THR A 195 0.39 -13.13 27.30
CA THR A 195 1.71 -13.64 27.69
C THR A 195 2.88 -13.06 26.90
N LEU A 196 2.60 -12.31 25.84
CA LEU A 196 3.52 -11.83 24.81
C LEU A 196 4.33 -12.95 24.13
N LYS A 197 3.88 -14.20 24.20
CA LYS A 197 4.51 -15.31 23.48
C LYS A 197 4.26 -15.19 21.98
N ARG A 198 5.26 -15.54 21.19
CA ARG A 198 5.21 -15.52 19.72
C ARG A 198 5.09 -16.94 19.19
N PHE A 199 4.16 -17.14 18.25
CA PHE A 199 3.94 -18.44 17.62
C PHE A 199 3.96 -18.27 16.10
N ARG A 200 4.74 -19.10 15.41
CA ARG A 200 4.86 -19.01 13.95
C ARG A 200 3.55 -19.45 13.29
N LYS A 201 2.99 -18.62 12.41
CA LYS A 201 1.87 -19.01 11.54
C LYS A 201 2.39 -19.78 10.33
N LEU A 202 1.50 -20.41 9.56
CA LEU A 202 1.88 -21.11 8.32
C LEU A 202 2.65 -20.20 7.36
N SER A 203 2.27 -18.93 7.25
CA SER A 203 2.96 -17.95 6.41
C SER A 203 4.42 -17.72 6.80
N SER A 204 4.76 -17.77 8.09
CA SER A 204 6.15 -17.70 8.58
C SER A 204 6.97 -18.91 8.15
N TYR A 205 6.41 -20.12 8.22
CA TYR A 205 7.08 -21.31 7.69
C TYR A 205 7.19 -21.30 6.17
N TRP A 206 6.19 -20.75 5.48
CA TRP A 206 6.23 -20.59 4.02
C TRP A 206 7.33 -19.63 3.59
N PHE A 207 7.46 -18.45 4.21
CA PHE A 207 8.54 -17.51 3.91
C PHE A 207 9.92 -18.11 4.15
N GLU A 208 10.10 -18.84 5.26
CA GLU A 208 11.36 -19.53 5.53
C GLU A 208 11.74 -20.48 4.39
N ARG A 209 10.80 -21.32 3.92
CA ARG A 209 11.06 -22.23 2.80
C ARG A 209 11.26 -21.50 1.47
N PHE A 210 10.49 -20.44 1.23
CA PHE A 210 10.57 -19.64 0.02
C PHE A 210 11.91 -18.91 -0.12
N LEU A 211 12.51 -18.48 1.00
CA LEU A 211 13.77 -17.75 1.03
C LEU A 211 15.02 -18.64 1.07
N ARG A 212 14.87 -19.93 1.41
CA ARG A 212 15.96 -20.90 1.34
C ARG A 212 16.32 -21.14 -0.14
N LYS A 213 17.61 -20.98 -0.45
CA LYS A 213 18.20 -21.26 -1.76
C LYS A 213 18.37 -22.76 -1.98
#